data_AF-A0A2V8T158-F1
#
_entry.id   AF-A0A2V8T158-F1
#
_cell.length_a   1.000
_cell.length_b   1.000
_cell.length_c   1.000
_cell.angle_alpha   90.00
_cell.angle_beta   90.00
_cell.angle_gamma   90.00
#
_symmetry.space_group_name_H-M   'P 1'
#
loop_
_entity.id
_entity.type
_entity.pdbx_description
1 polymer ?
#
loop_
_entity_poly.entity_id
_entity_poly.type
_entity_poly.pdbx_seq_one_letter_code
_entity_poly.pdbx_strand_id
1 'polypeptide(L)'
;MAEAKNELEKNENALDDRGTDNAAGLALLKRLRDEGFDSDDEKLAVALGRPAEEVAAWMRGEGRLDDDIVIKARGIAQERGIQIE
;
A
#
# COMPACT_ATOMS: atom_id res chain seq x y z
N MET A 1 20.92 -38.04 28.94
CA MET A 1 19.66 -37.77 28.24
C MET A 1 19.23 -36.39 28.69
N ALA A 2 19.60 -35.36 27.93
CA ALA A 2 19.21 -33.99 28.23
C ALA A 2 18.28 -33.59 27.10
N GLU A 3 17.00 -33.50 27.47
CA GLU A 3 15.89 -33.19 26.60
C GLU A 3 16.12 -31.84 25.92
N ALA A 4 15.90 -31.84 24.61
CA ALA A 4 15.85 -30.69 23.76
C ALA A 4 14.75 -29.74 24.25
N LYS A 5 15.12 -28.76 25.08
CA LYS A 5 14.41 -27.49 25.11
C LYS A 5 14.88 -26.69 23.92
N ASN A 6 14.26 -27.01 22.79
CA ASN A 6 14.08 -26.13 21.65
C ASN A 6 13.28 -24.93 22.16
N GLU A 7 13.98 -24.03 22.85
CA GLU A 7 13.53 -22.68 23.11
C GLU A 7 13.57 -22.01 21.75
N LEU A 8 12.48 -22.23 21.01
CA LEU A 8 11.94 -21.31 20.03
C LEU A 8 11.75 -19.98 20.77
N GLU A 9 12.87 -19.31 21.07
CA GLU A 9 12.90 -17.86 21.11
C GLU A 9 12.42 -17.46 19.73
N LYS A 10 11.10 -17.27 19.67
CA LYS A 10 10.37 -16.42 18.76
C LYS A 10 11.21 -15.16 18.61
N ASN A 11 12.15 -15.23 17.68
CA ASN A 11 12.69 -14.06 17.04
C ASN A 11 11.59 -13.56 16.09
N GLU A 12 10.45 -13.15 16.67
CA GLU A 12 9.42 -12.32 16.03
C GLU A 12 9.94 -10.88 15.84
N ASN A 13 11.24 -10.77 15.54
CA ASN A 13 11.94 -9.53 15.26
C ASN A 13 12.88 -9.70 14.04
N ALA A 14 12.64 -10.74 13.22
CA ALA A 14 13.48 -11.06 12.08
C ALA A 14 12.88 -10.69 10.72
N LEU A 15 11.76 -9.98 10.68
CA LEU A 15 11.28 -9.22 9.53
C LEU A 15 10.33 -8.13 10.03
N ASP A 16 10.93 -7.05 10.52
CA ASP A 16 10.37 -5.71 10.46
C ASP A 16 10.23 -5.35 8.96
N ASP A 17 9.34 -6.07 8.27
CA ASP A 17 8.93 -5.86 6.88
C ASP A 17 8.05 -4.62 6.91
N ARG A 18 8.70 -3.46 6.99
CA ARG A 18 8.09 -2.15 6.81
C ARG A 18 7.63 -1.97 5.36
N GLY A 19 6.85 -2.92 4.84
CA GLY A 19 5.88 -2.62 3.80
C GLY A 19 4.96 -1.58 4.41
N THR A 20 4.80 -0.45 3.71
CA THR A 20 3.90 0.61 4.16
C THR A 20 2.60 -0.03 4.66
N ASP A 21 2.23 0.20 5.92
CA ASP A 21 1.01 -0.36 6.51
C ASP A 21 -0.10 -0.30 5.48
N ASN A 22 -0.76 -1.41 5.20
CA ASN A 22 -1.74 -1.46 4.11
C ASN A 22 -2.77 -0.32 4.22
N ALA A 23 -3.12 0.06 5.46
CA ALA A 23 -3.91 1.22 5.79
C ALA A 23 -3.28 2.57 5.37
N ALA A 24 -1.98 2.77 5.59
CA ALA A 24 -1.25 3.95 5.15
C ALA A 24 -1.13 4.02 3.62
N GLY A 25 -0.91 2.89 2.95
CA GLY A 25 -0.93 2.80 1.49
C GLY A 25 -2.31 3.15 0.90
N LEU A 26 -3.37 2.67 1.54
CA LEU A 26 -4.75 2.98 1.15
C LEU A 26 -5.08 4.46 1.36
N ALA A 27 -4.64 5.03 2.48
CA ALA A 27 -4.80 6.47 2.75
C ALA A 27 -4.07 7.32 1.70
N LEU A 28 -2.86 6.90 1.32
CA LEU A 28 -2.08 7.52 0.25
C LEU A 28 -2.82 7.48 -1.08
N LEU A 29 -3.35 6.31 -1.47
CA LEU A 29 -4.12 6.18 -2.71
C LEU A 29 -5.39 7.03 -2.72
N LYS A 30 -6.13 7.06 -1.60
CA LYS A 30 -7.33 7.91 -1.47
C LYS A 30 -6.97 9.38 -1.66
N ARG A 31 -5.91 9.84 -1.01
CA ARG A 31 -5.46 11.22 -1.15
C ARG A 31 -4.99 11.53 -2.58
N LEU A 32 -4.20 10.65 -3.18
CA LEU A 32 -3.77 10.79 -4.57
C LEU A 32 -4.96 10.84 -5.53
N ARG A 33 -5.99 10.02 -5.31
CA ARG A 33 -7.21 10.03 -6.10
C ARG A 33 -7.94 11.36 -5.99
N ASP A 34 -8.22 11.80 -4.77
CA ASP A 34 -8.99 13.02 -4.51
C ASP A 34 -8.24 14.27 -5.00
N GLU A 35 -6.96 14.42 -4.65
CA GLU A 35 -6.19 15.62 -5.00
C GLU A 35 -5.59 15.56 -6.42
N GLY A 36 -5.27 14.36 -6.91
CA GLY A 36 -4.56 14.17 -8.18
C GLY A 36 -5.44 13.74 -9.33
N PHE A 37 -6.61 13.17 -9.07
CA PHE A 37 -7.46 12.58 -10.09
C PHE A 37 -8.92 12.99 -9.99
N ASP A 38 -9.25 14.08 -9.31
CA ASP A 38 -10.63 14.61 -9.21
C ASP A 38 -11.60 13.58 -8.60
N SER A 39 -11.10 12.81 -7.61
CA SER A 39 -11.82 11.72 -6.94
C SER A 39 -12.28 10.60 -7.90
N ASP A 40 -11.67 10.48 -9.08
CA ASP A 40 -12.04 9.54 -10.13
C ASP A 40 -11.18 8.25 -10.06
N ASP A 41 -11.84 7.14 -9.74
CA ASP A 41 -11.19 5.83 -9.60
C ASP A 41 -10.65 5.31 -10.96
N GLU A 42 -11.30 5.62 -12.08
CA GLU A 42 -10.87 5.20 -13.41
C GLU A 42 -9.58 5.92 -13.84
N LYS A 43 -9.49 7.23 -13.60
CA LYS A 43 -8.27 8.00 -13.88
C LYS A 43 -7.10 7.55 -13.01
N LEU A 44 -7.35 7.24 -11.72
CA LEU A 44 -6.33 6.68 -10.85
C LEU A 44 -5.88 5.30 -11.36
N ALA A 45 -6.81 4.44 -11.76
CA ALA A 45 -6.53 3.11 -12.30
C ALA A 45 -5.65 3.17 -13.56
N VAL A 46 -5.97 4.08 -14.48
CA VAL A 46 -5.15 4.34 -15.68
C VAL A 46 -3.73 4.79 -15.30
N ALA A 47 -3.59 5.69 -14.33
CA ALA A 47 -2.28 6.18 -13.91
C ALA A 47 -1.44 5.12 -13.18
N LEU A 48 -2.08 4.26 -12.38
CA LEU A 48 -1.41 3.13 -11.73
C LEU A 48 -1.09 1.98 -12.70
N GLY A 49 -1.80 1.93 -13.84
CA GLY A 49 -1.76 0.81 -14.78
C GLY A 49 -2.37 -0.44 -14.16
N ARG A 50 -3.53 -0.27 -13.50
CA ARG A 50 -4.28 -1.32 -12.81
C ARG A 50 -5.74 -1.32 -13.24
N PRO A 51 -6.45 -2.44 -13.12
CA PRO A 51 -7.86 -2.48 -13.47
C PRO A 51 -8.68 -1.63 -12.47
N ALA A 52 -9.71 -0.95 -12.99
CA ALA A 52 -10.57 -0.10 -12.16
C ALA A 52 -11.28 -0.89 -11.05
N GLU A 53 -11.58 -2.17 -11.27
CA GLU A 53 -12.17 -3.05 -10.25
C GLU A 53 -11.24 -3.25 -9.04
N GLU A 54 -9.94 -3.36 -9.27
CA GLU A 54 -8.93 -3.53 -8.22
C GLU A 54 -8.75 -2.22 -7.44
N VAL A 55 -8.69 -1.09 -8.14
CA VAL A 55 -8.69 0.23 -7.48
C VAL A 55 -9.96 0.45 -6.66
N ALA A 56 -11.13 0.10 -7.21
CA ALA A 56 -12.39 0.21 -6.50
C ALA A 56 -12.44 -0.70 -5.26
N ALA A 57 -11.86 -1.91 -5.33
CA ALA A 57 -11.71 -2.78 -4.16
C ALA A 57 -10.87 -2.10 -3.07
N TRP A 58 -9.71 -1.55 -3.43
CA TRP A 58 -8.87 -0.80 -2.49
C TRP A 58 -9.62 0.40 -1.89
N MET A 59 -10.40 1.13 -2.67
CA MET A 59 -11.20 2.26 -2.16
C MET A 59 -12.25 1.83 -1.12
N ARG A 60 -12.81 0.62 -1.29
CA ARG A 60 -13.71 -0.03 -0.32
C ARG A 60 -12.98 -0.64 0.88
N GLY A 61 -11.66 -0.64 0.89
CA GLY A 61 -10.84 -1.29 1.91
C GLY A 61 -10.76 -2.82 1.73
N GLU A 62 -11.11 -3.29 0.54
CA GLU A 62 -11.05 -4.70 0.16
C GLU A 62 -9.75 -4.97 -0.62
N GLY A 63 -9.06 -6.06 -0.25
CA GLY A 63 -7.81 -6.45 -0.91
C GLY A 63 -6.56 -5.87 -0.25
N ARG A 64 -5.41 -6.37 -0.72
CA ARG A 64 -4.10 -5.94 -0.26
C ARG A 64 -3.45 -5.06 -1.33
N LEU A 65 -2.73 -4.06 -0.87
CA LEU A 65 -1.86 -3.22 -1.69
C LEU A 65 -0.49 -3.86 -1.71
N ASP A 66 0.02 -4.04 -2.92
CA ASP A 66 1.42 -4.34 -3.12
C ASP A 66 2.27 -3.09 -2.90
N ASP A 67 3.48 -3.28 -2.36
CA ASP A 67 4.41 -2.19 -2.08
C ASP A 67 4.78 -1.41 -3.36
N ASP A 68 4.83 -2.08 -4.51
CA ASP A 68 5.00 -1.46 -5.84
C ASP A 68 3.93 -0.40 -6.15
N ILE A 69 2.68 -0.64 -5.74
CA ILE A 69 1.58 0.31 -5.93
C ILE A 69 1.82 1.56 -5.09
N VAL A 70 2.28 1.38 -3.85
CA VAL A 70 2.57 2.48 -2.93
C VAL A 70 3.73 3.32 -3.47
N ILE A 71 4.82 2.69 -3.92
CA ILE A 71 5.98 3.38 -4.51
C ILE A 71 5.54 4.15 -5.76
N LYS A 72 4.76 3.52 -6.65
CA LYS A 72 4.27 4.16 -7.87
C LYS A 72 3.36 5.34 -7.56
N ALA A 73 2.41 5.16 -6.64
CA ALA A 73 1.50 6.21 -6.23
C ALA A 73 2.24 7.41 -5.61
N ARG A 74 3.28 7.16 -4.79
CA ARG A 74 4.18 8.21 -4.29
C ARG A 74 4.87 8.96 -5.43
N GLY A 75 5.37 8.25 -6.43
CA GLY A 75 5.98 8.86 -7.63
C GLY A 75 5.00 9.77 -8.37
N ILE A 76 3.79 9.28 -8.66
CA ILE A 76 2.75 10.05 -9.34
C ILE A 76 2.34 11.28 -8.51
N ALA A 77 2.21 11.13 -7.18
CA ALA A 77 1.91 12.24 -6.28
C ALA A 77 2.97 13.33 -6.38
N GLN A 78 4.25 12.94 -6.37
CA GLN A 78 5.37 13.87 -6.50
C GLN A 78 5.37 14.59 -7.86
N GLU A 79 5.13 13.86 -8.96
CA GLU A 79 5.05 14.46 -10.31
C GLU A 79 3.89 15.46 -10.44
N ARG A 80 2.80 15.25 -9.70
CA ARG A 80 1.63 16.13 -9.66
C ARG A 80 1.73 17.25 -8.62
N GLY A 81 2.80 17.29 -7.81
CA GLY A 81 2.97 18.27 -6.74
C GLY A 81 2.06 18.05 -5.52
N ILE A 82 1.58 16.81 -5.33
CA ILE A 82 0.72 16.42 -4.22
C ILE A 82 1.62 15.96 -3.06
N GLN A 83 1.52 16.65 -1.93
CA GLN A 83 2.24 16.28 -0.72
C GLN A 83 1.48 15.15 -0.01
N ILE A 84 2.11 13.99 0.10
CA ILE A 84 1.59 12.86 0.88
C ILE A 84 2.60 12.52 1.98
N GLU A 85 2.16 12.64 3.23
CA GLU A 85 2.93 12.44 4.47
C GLU A 85 2.97 10.97 4.90
#